data_AF-A0A351EMA1-F1
#
_entry.id   AF-A0A351EMA1-F1
#
_cell.length_a   1.000
_cell.length_b   1.000
_cell.length_c   1.000
_cell.angle_alpha   90.00
_cell.angle_beta   90.00
_cell.angle_gamma   90.00
#
_symmetry.space_group_name_H-M   'P 1'
#
loop_
_entity.id
_entity.type
_entity.pdbx_description
1 polymer ?
#
loop_
_entity_poly.entity_id
_entity_poly.type
_entity_poly.pdbx_seq_one_letter_code
_entity_poly.pdbx_strand_id
1 'polypeptide(L)'
;MADQPKIAVETPDPNQTSQVLAVAGALALEWAAPFAQITVGGDAEFIVQPHVECIGGLFRLDPERKARLLDAGIQATREEANARNIVEAADGSWNLASATDPWSSAGLAMGATSFSASSPAGKRLAEALVITEPDSPDAVDLLEQSQSWALREIEKIVAEMGKQQSRRLLNLLLEAVATAENLADSYSILRARYKRDIEIMSENQ
;
A
#
# COMPACT_ATOMS: atom_id res chain seq x y z
N MET A 1 -16.10 -4.52 -15.77
CA MET A 1 -14.86 -4.61 -14.96
C MET A 1 -13.87 -5.68 -15.46
N ALA A 2 -13.77 -5.94 -16.78
CA ALA A 2 -13.03 -7.09 -17.31
C ALA A 2 -11.67 -6.74 -17.98
N ASP A 3 -11.17 -5.50 -17.85
CA ASP A 3 -9.96 -5.07 -18.60
C ASP A 3 -8.96 -4.24 -17.77
N GLN A 4 -9.04 -4.28 -16.43
CA GLN A 4 -8.08 -3.58 -15.58
C GLN A 4 -6.67 -4.19 -15.74
N PRO A 5 -5.61 -3.36 -15.88
CA PRO A 5 -4.25 -3.85 -15.93
C PRO A 5 -3.89 -4.55 -14.62
N LYS A 6 -3.19 -5.67 -14.74
CA LYS A 6 -2.71 -6.44 -13.60
C LYS A 6 -1.25 -6.08 -13.34
N ILE A 7 -0.98 -5.62 -12.13
CA ILE A 7 0.35 -5.26 -11.66
C ILE A 7 0.71 -6.21 -10.51
N ALA A 8 1.77 -6.98 -10.67
CA ALA A 8 2.35 -7.78 -9.59
C ALA A 8 3.53 -7.03 -8.97
N VAL A 9 3.57 -7.01 -7.64
CA VAL A 9 4.75 -6.60 -6.88
C VAL A 9 5.54 -7.85 -6.54
N GLU A 10 6.74 -7.97 -7.11
CA GLU A 10 7.61 -9.13 -6.93
C GLU A 10 8.94 -8.72 -6.30
N THR A 11 9.39 -9.52 -5.33
CA THR A 11 10.69 -9.30 -4.69
C THR A 11 11.74 -10.21 -5.34
N PRO A 12 12.95 -9.71 -5.61
CA PRO A 12 14.05 -10.55 -6.07
C PRO A 12 14.53 -11.49 -4.96
N ASP A 13 14.39 -11.06 -3.70
CA ASP A 13 14.83 -11.81 -2.53
C ASP A 13 13.64 -12.39 -1.77
N PRO A 14 13.67 -13.67 -1.37
CA PRO A 14 12.60 -14.30 -0.60
C PRO A 14 12.65 -13.96 0.90
N ASN A 15 13.57 -13.08 1.34
CA ASN A 15 13.74 -12.72 2.75
C ASN A 15 12.54 -11.91 3.30
N GLN A 16 12.31 -11.99 4.61
CA GLN A 16 11.12 -11.41 5.23
C GLN A 16 11.06 -9.88 5.08
N THR A 17 12.17 -9.16 5.17
CA THR A 17 12.17 -7.70 4.97
C THR A 17 11.70 -7.33 3.55
N SER A 18 12.22 -8.00 2.53
CA SER A 18 11.80 -7.81 1.14
C SER A 18 10.32 -8.15 0.96
N GLN A 19 9.84 -9.23 1.58
CA GLN A 19 8.42 -9.60 1.59
C GLN A 19 7.53 -8.48 2.20
N VAL A 20 7.97 -7.82 3.27
CA VAL A 20 7.26 -6.65 3.81
C VAL A 20 7.27 -5.47 2.84
N LEU A 21 8.41 -5.21 2.18
CA LEU A 21 8.47 -4.18 1.14
C LEU A 21 7.51 -4.48 -0.01
N ALA A 22 7.31 -5.75 -0.38
CA ALA A 22 6.35 -6.15 -1.40
C ALA A 22 4.92 -5.73 -1.02
N VAL A 23 4.53 -5.98 0.24
CA VAL A 23 3.23 -5.54 0.77
C VAL A 23 3.13 -4.03 0.79
N ALA A 24 4.16 -3.33 1.28
CA ALA A 24 4.17 -1.87 1.32
C ALA A 24 4.04 -1.27 -0.09
N GLY A 25 4.77 -1.83 -1.06
CA GLY A 25 4.69 -1.44 -2.47
C GLY A 25 3.32 -1.70 -3.08
N ALA A 26 2.71 -2.85 -2.80
CA ALA A 26 1.36 -3.14 -3.26
C ALA A 26 0.34 -2.15 -2.70
N LEU A 27 0.39 -1.83 -1.40
CA LEU A 27 -0.50 -0.85 -0.78
C LEU A 27 -0.32 0.57 -1.35
N ALA A 28 0.92 0.96 -1.64
CA ALA A 28 1.22 2.23 -2.27
C ALA A 28 0.67 2.30 -3.71
N LEU A 29 0.79 1.22 -4.48
CA LEU A 29 0.25 1.12 -5.84
C LEU A 29 -1.28 1.00 -5.85
N GLU A 30 -1.91 0.29 -4.91
CA GLU A 30 -3.37 0.21 -4.77
C GLU A 30 -3.98 1.61 -4.68
N TRP A 31 -3.31 2.51 -3.95
CA TRP A 31 -3.77 3.86 -3.77
C TRP A 31 -3.50 4.75 -5.00
N ALA A 32 -2.31 4.62 -5.60
CA ALA A 32 -1.92 5.46 -6.72
C ALA A 32 -2.55 5.03 -8.06
N ALA A 33 -2.95 3.75 -8.21
CA ALA A 33 -3.56 3.19 -9.41
C ALA A 33 -4.90 2.47 -9.10
N PRO A 34 -5.97 3.19 -8.73
CA PRO A 34 -7.28 2.59 -8.45
C PRO A 34 -7.92 1.93 -9.69
N PHE A 35 -7.38 2.18 -10.88
CA PHE A 35 -7.80 1.56 -12.14
C PHE A 35 -7.13 0.21 -12.40
N ALA A 36 -6.15 -0.20 -11.60
CA ALA A 36 -5.38 -1.42 -11.77
C ALA A 36 -5.68 -2.46 -10.69
N GLN A 37 -5.50 -3.74 -11.01
CA GLN A 37 -5.49 -4.83 -10.04
C GLN A 37 -4.06 -5.03 -9.55
N ILE A 38 -3.84 -4.81 -8.26
CA ILE A 38 -2.53 -4.96 -7.63
C ILE A 38 -2.49 -6.29 -6.87
N THR A 39 -1.41 -7.04 -7.04
CA THR A 39 -1.17 -8.32 -6.36
C THR A 39 0.26 -8.39 -5.85
N VAL A 40 0.50 -9.13 -4.78
CA VAL A 40 1.86 -9.44 -4.31
C VAL A 40 2.23 -10.83 -4.82
N GLY A 41 3.24 -10.91 -5.67
CA GLY A 41 3.61 -12.11 -6.40
C GLY A 41 2.58 -12.56 -7.45
N GLY A 42 3.00 -13.51 -8.29
CA GLY A 42 2.13 -14.18 -9.26
C GLY A 42 2.22 -13.59 -10.67
N ASP A 43 1.50 -14.21 -11.60
CA ASP A 43 1.55 -13.85 -13.01
C ASP A 43 0.71 -12.58 -13.27
N ALA A 44 1.37 -11.54 -13.77
CA ALA A 44 0.77 -10.26 -14.09
C ALA A 44 1.38 -9.66 -15.35
N GLU A 45 0.64 -8.72 -15.94
CA GLU A 45 1.06 -8.04 -17.16
C GLU A 45 2.24 -7.10 -16.93
N PHE A 46 2.25 -6.44 -15.77
CA PHE A 46 3.33 -5.57 -15.34
C PHE A 46 3.89 -6.08 -14.02
N ILE A 47 5.21 -6.13 -13.93
CA ILE A 47 5.94 -6.54 -12.73
C ILE A 47 6.69 -5.32 -12.20
N VAL A 48 6.48 -5.01 -10.93
CA VAL A 48 7.14 -3.92 -10.21
C VAL A 48 7.96 -4.51 -9.08
N GLN A 49 9.21 -4.07 -8.94
CA GLN A 49 10.04 -4.42 -7.80
C GLN A 49 9.89 -3.35 -6.72
N PRO A 50 9.58 -3.74 -5.47
CA PRO A 50 9.43 -2.79 -4.38
C PRO A 50 10.80 -2.18 -4.04
N HIS A 51 10.77 -0.94 -3.58
CA HIS A 51 11.95 -0.20 -3.15
C HIS A 51 11.73 0.35 -1.74
N VAL A 52 12.80 0.66 -1.00
CA VAL A 52 12.70 1.14 0.39
C VAL A 52 11.79 2.38 0.55
N GLU A 53 11.65 3.19 -0.50
CA GLU A 53 10.76 4.35 -0.54
C GLU A 53 9.27 3.98 -0.42
N CYS A 54 8.86 2.76 -0.75
CA CYS A 54 7.46 2.33 -0.69
C CYS A 54 6.99 1.95 0.73
N ILE A 55 7.88 1.98 1.73
CA ILE A 55 7.56 1.62 3.13
C ILE A 55 6.36 2.40 3.67
N GLY A 56 6.21 3.66 3.24
CA GLY A 56 5.06 4.49 3.62
C GLY A 56 3.70 3.88 3.26
N GLY A 57 3.64 2.96 2.30
CA GLY A 57 2.43 2.24 1.94
C GLY A 57 1.80 1.46 3.11
N LEU A 58 2.59 1.04 4.10
CA LEU A 58 2.06 0.36 5.30
C LEU A 58 1.10 1.25 6.12
N PHE A 59 1.29 2.57 6.09
CA PHE A 59 0.40 3.51 6.78
C PHE A 59 -0.94 3.72 6.07
N ARG A 60 -1.10 3.20 4.85
CA ARG A 60 -2.37 3.26 4.10
C ARG A 60 -3.37 2.19 4.51
N LEU A 61 -2.97 1.23 5.36
CA LEU A 61 -3.89 0.23 5.89
C LEU A 61 -4.91 0.91 6.80
N ASP A 62 -6.19 0.69 6.51
CA ASP A 62 -7.23 1.03 7.46
C ASP A 62 -7.11 0.18 8.75
N PRO A 63 -7.66 0.62 9.88
CA PRO A 63 -7.52 -0.09 11.15
C PRO A 63 -8.02 -1.54 11.12
N GLU A 64 -9.03 -1.84 10.31
CA GLU A 64 -9.61 -3.18 10.20
C GLU A 64 -8.69 -4.12 9.42
N ARG A 65 -8.19 -3.69 8.25
CA ARG A 65 -7.18 -4.42 7.47
C ARG A 65 -5.91 -4.61 8.28
N LYS A 66 -5.48 -3.59 9.03
CA LYS A 66 -4.31 -3.69 9.92
C LYS A 66 -4.52 -4.76 10.99
N ALA A 67 -5.68 -4.77 11.68
CA ALA A 67 -5.99 -5.78 12.68
C ALA A 67 -6.01 -7.20 12.10
N ARG A 68 -6.65 -7.40 10.93
CA ARG A 68 -6.67 -8.70 10.25
C ARG A 68 -5.28 -9.17 9.84
N LEU A 69 -4.43 -8.25 9.40
CA LEU A 69 -3.06 -8.55 8.99
C LEU A 69 -2.19 -8.95 10.20
N LEU A 70 -2.37 -8.27 11.35
CA LEU A 70 -1.75 -8.65 12.62
C LEU A 70 -2.17 -10.07 13.05
N ASP A 71 -3.46 -10.38 13.01
CA ASP A 71 -3.98 -11.71 13.35
C ASP A 71 -3.40 -12.79 12.43
N ALA A 72 -3.31 -12.53 11.12
CA ALA A 72 -2.72 -13.44 10.15
C ALA A 72 -1.24 -13.73 10.45
N GLY A 73 -0.46 -12.68 10.77
CA GLY A 73 0.94 -12.81 11.16
C GLY A 73 1.11 -13.70 12.40
N ILE A 74 0.30 -13.50 13.43
CA ILE A 74 0.31 -14.30 14.67
C ILE A 74 -0.03 -15.78 14.38
N GLN A 75 -1.02 -16.03 13.52
CA GLN A 75 -1.41 -17.40 13.16
C GLN A 75 -0.33 -18.13 12.35
N ALA A 76 0.41 -17.41 11.50
CA ALA A 76 1.40 -17.99 10.60
C ALA A 76 2.65 -18.53 11.30
N THR A 77 3.04 -17.98 12.46
CA THR A 77 4.23 -18.43 13.19
C THR A 77 3.96 -19.58 14.16
N ARG A 78 2.69 -19.87 14.52
CA ARG A 78 2.30 -20.86 15.57
C ARG A 78 3.07 -20.72 16.89
N GLU A 79 3.81 -19.63 17.06
CA GLU A 79 4.56 -19.28 18.25
C GLU A 79 3.75 -18.22 18.98
N GLU A 80 3.27 -18.57 20.16
CA GLU A 80 2.67 -17.63 21.10
C GLU A 80 3.60 -16.41 21.23
N ALA A 81 3.13 -15.23 20.84
CA ALA A 81 3.62 -13.94 21.34
C ALA A 81 5.15 -13.65 21.22
N ASN A 82 5.95 -14.48 20.54
CA ASN A 82 7.41 -14.40 20.52
C ASN A 82 7.97 -13.58 19.34
N ALA A 83 7.15 -13.21 18.36
CA ALA A 83 7.49 -12.17 17.39
C ALA A 83 7.51 -10.75 18.00
N ARG A 84 7.64 -10.63 19.32
CA ARG A 84 7.78 -9.35 20.00
C ARG A 84 9.11 -8.68 19.68
N ASN A 85 10.16 -9.45 19.46
CA ASN A 85 11.49 -8.90 19.17
C ASN A 85 12.01 -9.53 17.88
N ILE A 86 11.83 -8.82 16.78
CA ILE A 86 12.35 -9.25 15.47
C ILE A 86 13.79 -8.74 15.36
N VAL A 87 14.72 -9.65 15.07
CA VAL A 87 16.11 -9.32 14.77
C VAL A 87 16.40 -9.72 13.34
N GLU A 88 16.58 -8.72 12.48
CA GLU A 88 16.90 -8.89 11.08
C GLU A 88 18.42 -9.02 10.88
N ALA A 89 18.80 -10.10 10.21
CA ALA A 89 20.16 -10.34 9.74
C ALA A 89 20.51 -9.44 8.54
N ALA A 90 21.79 -9.40 8.16
CA ALA A 90 22.28 -8.55 7.08
C ALA A 90 21.68 -8.88 5.70
N ASP A 91 21.16 -10.11 5.53
CA ASP A 91 20.49 -10.59 4.32
C ASP A 91 18.98 -10.33 4.29
N GLY A 92 18.44 -9.65 5.31
CA GLY A 92 17.01 -9.35 5.42
C GLY A 92 16.17 -10.46 6.06
N SER A 93 16.80 -11.56 6.50
CA SER A 93 16.10 -12.67 7.15
C SER A 93 15.88 -12.42 8.65
N TRP A 94 14.77 -12.93 9.20
CA TRP A 94 14.39 -12.69 10.60
C TRP A 94 14.65 -13.89 11.53
N ASN A 95 15.37 -14.92 11.05
CA ASN A 95 15.60 -16.19 11.76
C ASN A 95 14.32 -16.87 12.29
N LEU A 96 13.18 -16.63 11.64
CA LEU A 96 11.91 -17.31 11.96
C LEU A 96 11.84 -18.65 11.22
N ALA A 97 11.38 -19.69 11.91
CA ALA A 97 11.41 -21.07 11.41
C ALA A 97 10.41 -21.36 10.27
N SER A 98 9.46 -20.46 10.00
CA SER A 98 8.47 -20.61 8.94
C SER A 98 8.74 -19.67 7.75
N ALA A 99 8.59 -20.21 6.54
CA ALA A 99 8.40 -19.42 5.35
C ALA A 99 7.04 -18.71 5.46
N THR A 100 7.06 -17.46 5.88
CA THR A 100 5.87 -16.62 5.97
C THR A 100 5.61 -15.99 4.61
N ASP A 101 4.37 -16.11 4.12
CA ASP A 101 3.94 -15.36 2.94
C ASP A 101 4.09 -13.84 3.18
N PRO A 102 4.09 -13.02 2.12
CA PRO A 102 4.33 -11.58 2.27
C PRO A 102 3.39 -10.89 3.26
N TRP A 103 2.10 -11.25 3.25
CA TRP A 103 1.12 -10.66 4.15
C TRP A 103 1.38 -11.08 5.59
N SER A 104 1.65 -12.36 5.84
CA SER A 104 2.04 -12.81 7.18
C SER A 104 3.31 -12.12 7.70
N SER A 105 4.30 -11.91 6.83
CA SER A 105 5.54 -11.19 7.18
C SER A 105 5.26 -9.73 7.57
N ALA A 106 4.42 -9.03 6.80
CA ALA A 106 3.99 -7.66 7.12
C ALA A 106 3.20 -7.60 8.43
N GLY A 107 2.31 -8.57 8.68
CA GLY A 107 1.60 -8.71 9.94
C GLY A 107 2.52 -8.88 11.14
N LEU A 108 3.55 -9.72 11.01
CA LEU A 108 4.55 -9.93 12.06
C LEU A 108 5.36 -8.65 12.34
N ALA A 109 5.83 -7.96 11.31
CA ALA A 109 6.56 -6.70 11.47
C ALA A 109 5.72 -5.66 12.23
N MET A 110 4.46 -5.47 11.85
CA MET A 110 3.58 -4.50 12.51
C MET A 110 3.19 -4.90 13.94
N GLY A 111 3.19 -6.20 14.25
CA GLY A 111 2.87 -6.72 15.58
C GLY A 111 4.07 -6.79 16.52
N ALA A 112 5.27 -6.49 16.03
CA ALA A 112 6.49 -6.55 16.81
C ALA A 112 6.55 -5.41 17.84
N THR A 113 6.99 -5.73 19.06
CA THR A 113 7.26 -4.71 20.10
C THR A 113 8.63 -4.05 19.92
N SER A 114 9.57 -4.74 19.28
CA SER A 114 10.84 -4.19 18.85
C SER A 114 11.31 -4.84 17.54
N PHE A 115 11.97 -4.04 16.71
CA PHE A 115 12.56 -4.46 15.46
C PHE A 115 14.01 -3.96 15.42
N SER A 116 14.98 -4.87 15.41
CA SER A 116 16.40 -4.55 15.30
C SER A 116 16.90 -4.96 13.92
N ALA A 117 17.48 -4.02 13.19
CA ALA A 117 17.77 -4.18 11.78
C ALA A 117 19.23 -3.94 11.43
N SER A 118 19.75 -4.78 10.54
CA SER A 118 21.11 -4.66 10.02
C SER A 118 21.11 -4.14 8.59
N SER A 119 20.10 -4.50 7.78
CA SER A 119 20.01 -4.09 6.39
C SER A 119 19.50 -2.64 6.27
N PRO A 120 19.82 -1.91 5.18
CA PRO A 120 19.26 -0.57 4.96
C PRO A 120 17.73 -0.55 4.89
N ALA A 121 17.14 -1.56 4.22
CA ALA A 121 15.69 -1.72 4.12
C ALA A 121 15.05 -2.00 5.49
N GLY A 122 15.65 -2.89 6.27
CA GLY A 122 15.19 -3.24 7.60
C GLY A 122 15.30 -2.06 8.58
N LYS A 123 16.35 -1.24 8.48
CA LYS A 123 16.48 -0.02 9.29
C LYS A 123 15.35 0.96 9.01
N ARG A 124 15.04 1.18 7.73
CA ARG A 124 13.92 2.04 7.35
C ARG A 124 12.58 1.46 7.80
N LEU A 125 12.43 0.13 7.74
CA LEU A 125 11.24 -0.54 8.28
C LEU A 125 11.15 -0.34 9.80
N ALA A 126 12.24 -0.49 10.53
CA ALA A 126 12.28 -0.24 11.97
C ALA A 126 11.87 1.20 12.32
N GLU A 127 12.38 2.19 11.58
CA GLU A 127 11.99 3.60 11.73
C GLU A 127 10.49 3.79 11.53
N ALA A 128 9.92 3.18 10.48
CA ALA A 128 8.49 3.27 10.19
C ALA A 128 7.63 2.60 11.28
N LEU A 129 8.05 1.44 11.80
CA LEU A 129 7.30 0.69 12.80
C LEU A 129 7.20 1.41 14.17
N VAL A 130 8.15 2.30 14.48
CA VAL A 130 8.13 3.09 15.72
C VAL A 130 7.09 4.21 15.68
N ILE A 131 6.61 4.58 14.50
CA ILE A 131 5.63 5.66 14.33
C ILE A 131 4.24 5.16 14.72
N THR A 132 3.73 5.66 15.85
CA THR A 132 2.42 5.29 16.39
C THR A 132 1.30 6.20 15.92
N GLU A 133 1.62 7.45 15.57
CA GLU A 133 0.65 8.47 15.14
C GLU A 133 0.67 8.61 13.61
N PRO A 134 -0.43 8.27 12.92
CA PRO A 134 -0.49 8.30 11.45
C PRO A 134 -0.43 9.70 10.86
N ASP A 135 -0.74 10.73 11.65
CA ASP A 135 -0.71 12.14 11.24
C ASP A 135 0.59 12.86 11.67
N SER A 136 1.57 12.12 12.21
CA SER A 136 2.87 12.69 12.56
C SER A 136 3.63 13.17 11.32
N PRO A 137 4.48 14.21 11.42
CA PRO A 137 5.29 14.67 10.29
C PRO A 137 6.11 13.54 9.64
N ASP A 138 6.66 12.64 10.44
CA ASP A 138 7.45 11.51 9.95
C ASP A 138 6.60 10.50 9.15
N ALA A 139 5.34 10.27 9.56
CA ALA A 139 4.40 9.45 8.81
C ALA A 139 4.03 10.10 7.47
N VAL A 140 3.79 11.41 7.48
CA VAL A 140 3.48 12.20 6.28
C VAL A 140 4.63 12.14 5.29
N ASP A 141 5.87 12.36 5.74
CA ASP A 141 7.07 12.29 4.90
C ASP A 141 7.24 10.90 4.27
N LEU A 142 7.00 9.83 5.02
CA LEU A 142 7.04 8.46 4.52
C LEU A 142 5.93 8.19 3.48
N LEU A 143 4.72 8.69 3.72
CA LEU A 143 3.60 8.59 2.80
C LEU A 143 3.87 9.34 1.49
N GLU A 144 4.47 10.52 1.54
CA GLU A 144 4.85 11.31 0.37
C GLU A 144 5.96 10.62 -0.45
N GLN A 145 6.97 10.05 0.22
CA GLN A 145 8.01 9.24 -0.43
C GLN A 145 7.40 8.03 -1.15
N SER A 146 6.50 7.33 -0.47
CA SER A 146 5.81 6.16 -1.01
C SER A 146 4.90 6.51 -2.19
N GLN A 147 4.21 7.64 -2.13
CA GLN A 147 3.39 8.14 -3.23
C GLN A 147 4.26 8.53 -4.43
N SER A 148 5.38 9.22 -4.20
CA SER A 148 6.32 9.61 -5.25
C SER A 148 6.96 8.40 -5.94
N TRP A 149 7.25 7.34 -5.18
CA TRP A 149 7.67 6.07 -5.73
C TRP A 149 6.57 5.43 -6.59
N ALA A 150 5.34 5.30 -6.06
CA ALA A 150 4.24 4.65 -6.77
C ALA A 150 3.89 5.36 -8.09
N LEU A 151 3.89 6.70 -8.09
CA LEU A 151 3.65 7.50 -9.30
C LEU A 151 4.72 7.25 -10.37
N ARG A 152 6.00 7.19 -9.99
CA ARG A 152 7.08 6.88 -10.94
C ARG A 152 6.93 5.49 -11.57
N GLU A 153 6.50 4.49 -10.80
CA GLU A 153 6.26 3.15 -11.35
C GLU A 153 5.03 3.11 -12.27
N ILE A 154 3.96 3.82 -11.91
CA ILE A 154 2.76 3.95 -12.75
C ILE A 154 3.08 4.67 -14.07
N GLU A 155 3.89 5.74 -14.04
CA GLU A 155 4.32 6.44 -15.25
C GLU A 155 5.04 5.51 -16.22
N LYS A 156 5.92 4.63 -15.72
CA LYS A 156 6.59 3.61 -16.55
C LYS A 156 5.59 2.64 -17.15
N ILE A 157 4.63 2.15 -16.37
CA ILE A 157 3.58 1.23 -16.82
C ILE A 157 2.70 1.88 -17.89
N VAL A 158 2.24 3.10 -17.65
CA VAL A 158 1.42 3.87 -18.61
C VAL A 158 2.19 4.12 -19.90
N ALA A 159 3.47 4.46 -19.82
CA ALA A 159 4.32 4.63 -21.00
C ALA A 159 4.44 3.32 -21.81
N GLU A 160 4.54 2.17 -21.13
CA GLU A 160 4.63 0.87 -21.79
C GLU A 160 3.28 0.44 -22.40
N MET A 161 2.17 0.63 -21.66
CA MET A 161 0.81 0.46 -22.19
C MET A 161 0.56 1.35 -23.41
N GLY A 162 1.07 2.58 -23.40
CA GLY A 162 0.96 3.49 -24.54
C GLY A 162 1.62 2.96 -25.81
N LYS A 163 2.72 2.21 -25.68
CA LYS A 163 3.42 1.60 -26.83
C LYS A 163 2.73 0.32 -27.29
N GLN A 164 2.36 -0.56 -26.36
CA GLN A 164 1.92 -1.92 -26.67
C GLN A 164 0.41 -2.04 -26.82
N GLN A 165 -0.37 -1.19 -26.15
CA GLN A 165 -1.81 -1.32 -25.97
C GLN A 165 -2.53 0.05 -25.91
N SER A 166 -2.18 0.98 -26.80
CA SER A 166 -2.68 2.37 -26.82
C SER A 166 -4.20 2.50 -26.74
N ARG A 167 -4.96 1.62 -27.40
CA ARG A 167 -6.43 1.62 -27.36
C ARG A 167 -6.98 1.29 -25.97
N ARG A 168 -6.33 0.35 -25.27
CA ARG A 168 -6.73 -0.04 -23.91
C ARG A 168 -6.44 1.08 -22.93
N LEU A 169 -5.26 1.72 -23.05
CA LEU A 169 -4.93 2.91 -22.26
C LEU A 169 -5.95 4.03 -22.49
N LEU A 170 -6.35 4.30 -23.74
CA LEU A 170 -7.38 5.29 -24.05
C LEU A 170 -8.70 4.98 -23.36
N ASN A 171 -9.16 3.72 -23.40
CA ASN A 171 -10.40 3.30 -22.75
C ASN A 171 -10.33 3.49 -21.22
N LEU A 172 -9.22 3.12 -20.58
CA LEU A 172 -9.02 3.32 -19.13
C LEU A 172 -9.05 4.81 -18.76
N LEU A 173 -8.40 5.68 -19.57
CA LEU A 173 -8.43 7.12 -19.35
C LEU A 173 -9.83 7.70 -19.49
N LEU A 174 -10.60 7.25 -20.50
CA LEU A 174 -11.98 7.67 -20.69
C LEU A 174 -12.88 7.24 -19.51
N GLU A 175 -12.70 6.01 -19.01
CA GLU A 175 -13.43 5.52 -17.83
C GLU A 175 -13.05 6.31 -16.57
N ALA A 176 -11.78 6.63 -16.38
CA ALA A 176 -11.31 7.45 -15.26
C ALA A 176 -11.89 8.88 -15.31
N VAL A 177 -11.92 9.51 -16.49
CA VAL A 177 -12.52 10.84 -16.68
C VAL A 177 -14.01 10.80 -16.36
N ALA A 178 -14.75 9.83 -16.91
CA ALA A 178 -16.19 9.70 -16.64
C ALA A 178 -16.46 9.49 -15.13
N THR A 179 -15.61 8.72 -14.45
CA THR A 179 -15.71 8.51 -12.99
C THR A 179 -15.46 9.80 -12.22
N ALA A 180 -14.45 10.59 -12.62
CA ALA A 180 -14.14 11.88 -12.00
C ALA A 180 -15.27 12.91 -12.21
N GLU A 181 -15.84 12.97 -13.41
CA GLU A 181 -17.00 13.83 -13.72
C GLU A 181 -18.21 13.46 -12.86
N ASN A 182 -18.55 12.16 -12.79
CA ASN A 182 -19.65 11.68 -11.95
C ASN A 182 -19.45 12.01 -10.46
N LEU A 183 -18.22 11.92 -9.97
CA LEU A 183 -17.88 12.25 -8.58
C LEU A 183 -18.03 13.76 -8.34
N ALA A 184 -17.53 14.60 -9.26
CA ALA A 184 -17.67 16.06 -9.18
C ALA A 184 -19.15 16.49 -9.18
N ASP A 185 -19.97 15.89 -10.05
CA ASP A 185 -21.41 16.12 -10.11
C ASP A 185 -22.08 15.72 -8.79
N SER A 186 -21.74 14.56 -8.24
CA SER A 186 -22.25 14.10 -6.94
C SER A 186 -21.89 15.07 -5.80
N TYR A 187 -20.66 15.56 -5.76
CA TYR A 187 -20.23 16.57 -4.79
C TYR A 187 -20.99 17.89 -4.96
N SER A 188 -21.25 18.32 -6.20
CA SER A 188 -22.02 19.54 -6.47
C SER A 188 -23.45 19.44 -5.92
N ILE A 189 -24.10 18.28 -6.07
CA ILE A 189 -25.45 17.99 -5.56
C ILE A 189 -25.44 17.98 -4.03
N LEU A 190 -24.48 17.29 -3.41
CA LEU A 190 -24.33 17.24 -1.95
C LEU A 190 -24.11 18.65 -1.39
N ARG A 191 -23.21 19.44 -1.99
CA ARG A 191 -22.96 20.82 -1.58
C ARG A 191 -24.20 21.71 -1.72
N ALA A 192 -24.97 21.56 -2.79
CA ALA A 192 -26.23 22.30 -2.97
C ALA A 192 -27.28 21.93 -1.91
N ARG A 193 -27.37 20.63 -1.55
CA ARG A 193 -28.24 20.18 -0.45
C ARG A 193 -27.80 20.74 0.89
N TYR A 194 -26.51 20.62 1.24
CA TYR A 194 -25.99 21.19 2.48
C TYR A 194 -26.20 22.69 2.59
N LYS A 195 -25.99 23.44 1.49
CA LYS A 195 -26.24 24.88 1.47
C LYS A 195 -27.71 25.19 1.74
N ARG A 196 -28.62 24.44 1.11
CA ARG A 196 -30.07 24.58 1.32
C ARG A 196 -30.49 24.24 2.76
N ASP A 197 -29.92 23.19 3.34
CA ASP A 197 -30.22 22.79 4.71
C ASP A 197 -29.72 23.84 5.71
N ILE A 198 -28.55 24.44 5.48
CA ILE A 198 -28.06 25.58 6.28
C ILE A 198 -28.98 26.80 6.16
N GLU A 199 -29.43 27.14 4.95
CA GLU A 199 -30.37 28.24 4.72
C GLU A 199 -31.70 28.02 5.47
N ILE A 200 -32.29 26.82 5.38
CA ILE A 200 -33.52 26.45 6.10
C ILE A 200 -33.32 26.49 7.62
N MET A 201 -32.18 26.05 8.13
CA MET A 201 -31.88 26.13 9.57
C MET A 201 -31.71 27.57 10.05
N SER A 202 -31.15 28.46 9.21
CA SER A 202 -30.98 29.88 9.53
C SER A 202 -32.27 30.70 9.48
N GLU A 203 -33.26 30.28 8.67
CA GLU A 203 -34.59 30.92 8.60
C GLU A 203 -35.52 30.52 9.76
N ASN A 204 -35.22 29.43 10.46
CA ASN A 204 -36.01 28.92 11.59
C ASN A 204 -35.44 29.31 12.97
N GLN A 205 -34.47 30.23 13.03
CA GLN A 205 -33.95 30.87 14.25
C GLN A 205 -34.46 32.31 14.37
#